data_AF-A0ABD1SMA2-F1
#
_entry.id   AF-A0ABD1SMA2-F1
#
_cell.length_a   1.000
_cell.length_b   1.000
_cell.length_c   1.000
_cell.angle_alpha   90.00
_cell.angle_beta   90.00
_cell.angle_gamma   90.00
#
_symmetry.space_group_name_H-M   'P 1'
#
loop_
_entity.id
_entity.type
_entity.pdbx_description
1 polymer ?
#
loop_
_entity_poly.entity_id
_entity_poly.type
_entity_poly.pdbx_seq_one_letter_code
_entity_poly.pdbx_strand_id
1 'polypeptide(L)'
;MSSIRNAVPRKAHKERAQPNSRKKFGILEKHKDYVQRARAYHQKEQTIQKLKEKAAFRNPDEFYFKMIKTKTVDGVHKQESQANKYTKEELMLMKTQDIGYISQKAQAEKKKIEKLTASLHFRCNSSNKHVYYAEDREEARQIKLKILEKGKSPAVEDLPNDIKRKIAASYKELEDRKSRVKELDNIYADMTLQKELQKQVKSGTLFHNFLLYDDPEYAKKLAETWGKQKDLYGIFLKASSRPPFLKMHSPKAKKAVFDEVEKKRE
;
A
#
# COMPACT_ATOMS: atom_id res chain seq x y z
N MET A 1 4.61 -73.19 -17.68
CA MET A 1 5.37 -72.85 -18.90
C MET A 1 4.42 -72.27 -19.96
N SER A 2 4.62 -71.02 -20.37
CA SER A 2 3.85 -70.36 -21.43
C SER A 2 4.71 -70.20 -22.69
N SER A 3 5.12 -71.32 -23.30
CA SER A 3 6.16 -71.30 -24.33
C SER A 3 5.68 -70.82 -25.71
N ILE A 4 4.43 -71.07 -26.10
CA ILE A 4 3.89 -70.72 -27.44
C ILE A 4 3.00 -69.47 -27.42
N ARG A 5 2.51 -69.06 -26.24
CA ARG A 5 1.57 -67.92 -26.10
C ARG A 5 2.22 -66.54 -26.21
N ASN A 6 3.55 -66.47 -26.10
CA ASN A 6 4.31 -65.23 -26.19
C ASN A 6 4.90 -64.99 -27.59
N ALA A 7 4.82 -65.96 -28.51
CA ALA A 7 5.37 -65.84 -29.87
C ALA A 7 4.55 -64.91 -30.77
N VAL A 8 3.26 -64.71 -30.48
CA VAL A 8 2.37 -63.77 -31.17
C VAL A 8 1.73 -62.84 -30.15
N PRO A 9 1.94 -61.52 -30.21
CA PRO A 9 1.34 -60.59 -29.26
C PRO A 9 -0.19 -60.57 -29.44
N ARG A 10 -0.93 -60.73 -28.33
CA ARG A 10 -2.39 -60.57 -28.35
C ARG A 10 -2.76 -59.10 -28.49
N LYS A 11 -3.79 -58.81 -29.28
CA LYS A 11 -4.32 -57.47 -29.44
C LYS A 11 -4.88 -56.95 -28.11
N ALA A 12 -4.40 -55.80 -27.67
CA ALA A 12 -4.98 -55.11 -26.52
C ALA A 12 -6.34 -54.50 -26.88
N HIS A 13 -7.36 -54.77 -26.07
CA HIS A 13 -8.66 -54.12 -26.21
C HIS A 13 -8.58 -52.69 -25.65
N LYS A 14 -8.92 -51.70 -26.48
CA LYS A 14 -8.94 -50.28 -26.09
C LYS A 14 -10.23 -49.95 -25.35
N GLU A 15 -10.14 -49.06 -24.36
CA GLU A 15 -11.29 -48.57 -23.59
C GLU A 15 -12.06 -47.50 -24.38
N ARG A 16 -13.39 -47.42 -24.20
CA ARG A 16 -14.25 -46.43 -24.89
C ARG A 16 -14.27 -45.10 -24.13
N ALA A 17 -14.28 -43.99 -24.88
CA ALA A 17 -14.43 -42.63 -24.34
C ALA A 17 -15.87 -42.29 -23.91
N GLN A 18 -16.04 -41.17 -23.20
CA GLN A 18 -17.36 -40.60 -22.86
C GLN A 18 -18.08 -40.09 -24.13
N PRO A 19 -19.39 -40.30 -24.29
CA PRO A 19 -20.15 -39.72 -25.42
C PRO A 19 -20.08 -38.18 -25.42
N ASN A 20 -19.99 -37.59 -26.61
CA ASN A 20 -19.83 -36.14 -26.78
C ASN A 20 -20.92 -35.32 -26.08
N SER A 21 -22.19 -35.77 -26.12
CA SER A 21 -23.32 -35.11 -25.44
C SER A 21 -23.18 -35.06 -23.92
N ARG A 22 -22.42 -35.98 -23.32
CA ARG A 22 -22.19 -36.10 -21.87
C ARG A 22 -20.79 -35.67 -21.44
N LYS A 23 -19.98 -35.14 -22.35
CA LYS A 23 -18.62 -34.67 -22.07
C LYS A 23 -18.56 -33.62 -20.94
N LYS A 24 -19.66 -32.88 -20.71
CA LYS A 24 -19.82 -31.92 -19.61
C LYS A 24 -19.61 -32.53 -18.22
N PHE A 25 -19.85 -33.83 -18.03
CA PHE A 25 -19.71 -34.52 -16.75
C PHE A 25 -18.30 -35.08 -16.49
N GLY A 26 -17.35 -34.78 -17.37
CA GLY A 26 -15.98 -35.26 -17.28
C GLY A 26 -15.82 -36.70 -17.79
N ILE A 27 -14.78 -37.36 -17.28
CA ILE A 27 -14.35 -38.67 -17.78
C ILE A 27 -15.37 -39.76 -17.43
N LEU A 28 -15.57 -40.72 -18.33
CA LEU A 28 -16.42 -41.87 -18.06
C LEU A 28 -15.65 -42.87 -17.22
N GLU A 29 -15.93 -42.87 -15.93
CA GLU A 29 -15.31 -43.79 -14.98
C GLU A 29 -15.45 -45.25 -15.40
N LYS A 30 -14.36 -46.01 -15.28
CA LYS A 30 -14.33 -47.45 -15.49
C LYS A 30 -14.13 -48.21 -14.18
N HIS A 31 -14.26 -49.53 -14.23
CA HIS A 31 -14.11 -50.36 -13.04
C HIS A 31 -12.77 -50.15 -12.30
N LYS A 32 -11.67 -49.90 -13.02
CA LYS A 32 -10.36 -49.58 -12.42
C LYS A 32 -10.42 -48.33 -11.56
N ASP A 33 -11.06 -47.27 -12.06
CA ASP A 33 -11.22 -46.00 -11.36
C ASP A 33 -12.16 -46.17 -10.15
N TYR A 34 -13.24 -46.94 -10.31
CA TYR A 34 -14.18 -47.28 -9.24
C TYR A 34 -13.49 -47.98 -8.09
N VAL A 35 -12.65 -48.98 -8.39
CA VAL A 35 -11.90 -49.71 -7.37
C VAL A 35 -10.96 -48.77 -6.62
N GLN A 36 -10.27 -47.86 -7.32
CA GLN A 36 -9.41 -46.87 -6.68
C GLN A 36 -10.21 -45.92 -5.77
N ARG A 37 -11.37 -45.43 -6.24
CA ARG A 37 -12.24 -44.56 -5.46
C ARG A 37 -12.82 -45.26 -4.24
N ALA A 38 -13.32 -46.49 -4.40
CA ALA A 38 -13.90 -47.27 -3.31
C ALA A 38 -12.85 -47.57 -2.22
N ARG A 39 -11.63 -47.96 -2.62
CA ARG A 39 -10.50 -48.12 -1.69
C ARG A 39 -10.20 -46.84 -0.94
N ALA A 40 -10.11 -45.70 -1.62
CA ALA A 40 -9.85 -44.41 -0.99
C ALA A 40 -10.98 -43.99 -0.03
N TYR A 41 -12.24 -44.29 -0.36
CA TYR A 41 -13.39 -44.02 0.49
C TYR A 41 -13.32 -44.85 1.78
N HIS A 42 -13.15 -46.16 1.68
CA HIS A 42 -13.06 -47.02 2.86
C HIS A 42 -11.82 -46.73 3.72
N GLN A 43 -10.69 -46.34 3.12
CA GLN A 43 -9.55 -45.83 3.89
C GLN A 43 -9.93 -44.61 4.73
N LYS A 44 -10.64 -43.64 4.15
CA LYS A 44 -11.12 -42.46 4.88
C LYS A 44 -12.10 -42.85 5.99
N GLU A 45 -13.06 -43.72 5.71
CA GLU A 45 -13.99 -44.21 6.74
C GLU A 45 -13.27 -44.86 7.91
N GLN A 46 -12.33 -45.77 7.64
CA GLN A 46 -11.52 -46.42 8.66
C GLN A 46 -10.71 -45.40 9.49
N THR A 47 -10.14 -44.37 8.84
CA THR A 47 -9.42 -43.32 9.58
C THR A 47 -10.35 -42.50 10.48
N ILE A 48 -11.54 -42.16 10.01
CA ILE A 48 -12.54 -41.42 10.79
C ILE A 48 -13.01 -42.26 11.97
N GLN A 49 -13.26 -43.55 11.77
CA GLN A 49 -13.65 -44.47 12.84
C GLN A 49 -12.58 -44.51 13.94
N LYS A 50 -11.30 -44.71 13.57
CA LYS A 50 -10.19 -44.69 14.52
C LYS A 50 -10.06 -43.36 15.27
N LEU A 51 -10.31 -42.23 14.59
CA LEU A 51 -10.30 -40.92 15.23
C LEU A 51 -11.46 -40.74 16.22
N LYS A 52 -12.65 -41.25 15.89
CA LYS A 52 -13.81 -41.25 16.80
C LYS A 52 -13.54 -42.10 18.04
N GLU A 53 -12.99 -43.30 17.86
CA GLU A 53 -12.59 -44.17 18.98
C GLU A 53 -11.58 -43.47 19.89
N LYS A 54 -10.52 -42.89 19.31
CA LYS A 54 -9.53 -42.10 20.08
C LYS A 54 -10.14 -40.92 20.82
N ALA A 55 -11.09 -40.22 20.21
CA ALA A 55 -11.78 -39.11 20.85
C ALA A 55 -12.68 -39.58 22.01
N ALA A 56 -13.35 -40.73 21.87
CA ALA A 56 -14.20 -41.32 22.90
C ALA A 56 -13.40 -41.84 24.10
N PHE A 57 -12.24 -42.44 23.86
CA PHE A 57 -11.34 -42.96 24.90
C PHE A 57 -10.30 -41.94 25.41
N ARG A 58 -10.50 -40.64 25.17
CA ARG A 58 -9.56 -39.60 25.63
C ARG A 58 -9.57 -39.48 27.16
N ASN A 59 -8.39 -39.49 27.78
CA ASN A 59 -8.24 -39.16 29.19
C ASN A 59 -8.37 -37.63 29.39
N PRO A 60 -9.33 -37.13 30.20
CA PRO A 60 -9.49 -35.70 30.44
C PRO A 60 -8.27 -35.05 31.10
N ASP A 61 -7.53 -35.80 31.92
CA ASP A 61 -6.40 -35.30 32.72
C ASP A 61 -5.04 -35.49 32.01
N GLU A 62 -5.03 -35.86 30.73
CA GLU A 62 -3.79 -36.02 29.98
C GLU A 62 -3.05 -34.68 29.81
N PHE A 63 -1.75 -34.68 30.13
CA PHE A 63 -0.88 -33.52 29.98
C PHE A 63 0.37 -33.84 29.16
N TYR A 64 0.59 -33.07 28.10
CA TYR A 64 1.81 -33.11 27.29
C TYR A 64 2.51 -31.75 27.37
N PHE A 65 3.84 -31.73 27.51
CA PHE A 65 4.62 -30.48 27.60
C PHE A 65 4.41 -29.52 26.43
N LYS A 66 4.05 -30.03 25.25
CA LYS A 66 3.73 -29.20 24.08
C LYS A 66 2.52 -28.30 24.29
N MET A 67 1.58 -28.70 25.16
CA MET A 67 0.39 -27.92 25.51
C MET A 67 0.75 -26.56 26.14
N ILE A 68 1.93 -26.41 26.73
CA ILE A 68 2.41 -25.12 27.26
C ILE A 68 2.63 -24.08 26.15
N LYS A 69 3.08 -24.53 24.96
CA LYS A 69 3.44 -23.66 23.83
C LYS A 69 2.33 -23.54 22.76
N THR A 70 1.24 -24.29 22.92
CA THR A 70 0.19 -24.38 21.89
C THR A 70 -1.16 -24.12 22.51
N LYS A 71 -2.06 -23.49 21.77
CA LYS A 71 -3.40 -23.16 22.27
C LYS A 71 -4.48 -23.73 21.36
N THR A 72 -5.60 -24.09 21.96
CA THR A 72 -6.81 -24.47 21.22
C THR A 72 -7.64 -23.21 21.04
N VAL A 73 -7.96 -22.85 19.80
CA VAL A 73 -8.82 -21.70 19.46
C VAL A 73 -10.00 -22.26 18.68
N ASP A 74 -11.22 -22.01 19.17
CA ASP A 74 -12.46 -22.51 18.57
C ASP A 74 -12.48 -24.04 18.38
N GLY A 75 -11.89 -24.77 19.32
CA GLY A 75 -11.80 -26.25 19.25
C GLY A 75 -10.71 -26.79 18.32
N VAL A 76 -9.95 -25.93 17.62
CA VAL A 76 -8.84 -26.34 16.75
C VAL A 76 -7.49 -26.02 17.38
N HIS A 77 -6.61 -27.01 17.44
CA HIS A 77 -5.25 -26.84 17.91
C HIS A 77 -4.46 -25.93 16.97
N LYS A 78 -4.00 -24.76 17.47
CA LYS A 78 -3.14 -23.84 16.74
C LYS A 78 -1.77 -23.80 17.40
N GLN A 79 -0.75 -23.98 16.59
CA GLN A 79 0.62 -23.72 17.00
C GLN A 79 0.82 -22.21 17.16
N GLU A 80 1.71 -21.82 18.07
CA GLU A 80 2.06 -20.42 18.25
C GLU A 80 2.60 -19.82 16.95
N SER A 81 1.99 -18.72 16.50
CA SER A 81 2.43 -18.05 15.29
C SER A 81 3.77 -17.38 15.55
N GLN A 82 4.66 -17.58 14.60
CA GLN A 82 5.98 -16.99 14.52
C GLN A 82 5.97 -15.45 14.26
N ALA A 83 4.84 -14.77 14.49
CA ALA A 83 4.62 -13.36 14.15
C ALA A 83 5.24 -12.40 15.18
N ASN A 84 5.33 -12.81 16.44
CA ASN A 84 5.88 -12.00 17.53
C ASN A 84 7.30 -12.42 17.91
N LYS A 85 8.13 -12.80 16.93
CA LYS A 85 9.52 -13.21 17.21
C LYS A 85 10.41 -12.07 17.63
N TYR A 86 10.21 -10.90 17.04
CA TYR A 86 11.16 -9.81 17.15
C TYR A 86 10.87 -8.93 18.35
N THR A 87 11.94 -8.54 19.02
CA THR A 87 11.88 -7.52 20.05
C THR A 87 11.54 -6.16 19.42
N LYS A 88 11.04 -5.23 20.23
CA LYS A 88 10.74 -3.86 19.77
C LYS A 88 11.99 -3.17 19.20
N GLU A 89 13.17 -3.49 19.71
CA GLU A 89 14.43 -2.89 19.26
C GLU A 89 14.86 -3.38 17.88
N GLU A 90 14.76 -4.68 17.65
CA GLU A 90 14.98 -5.28 16.32
C GLU A 90 14.00 -4.70 15.30
N LEU A 91 12.72 -4.55 15.65
CA LEU A 91 11.74 -3.91 14.78
C LEU A 91 12.07 -2.45 14.47
N MET A 92 12.57 -1.69 15.46
CA MET A 92 13.02 -0.31 15.27
C MET A 92 14.25 -0.23 14.36
N LEU A 93 15.17 -1.20 14.46
CA LEU A 93 16.33 -1.31 13.60
C LEU A 93 15.90 -1.57 12.15
N MET A 94 15.03 -2.56 11.92
CA MET A 94 14.50 -2.88 10.59
C MET A 94 13.79 -1.68 9.96
N LYS A 95 12.91 -1.00 10.71
CA LYS A 95 12.26 0.23 10.24
C LYS A 95 13.25 1.33 9.88
N THR A 96 14.35 1.44 10.62
CA THR A 96 15.41 2.43 10.32
C THR A 96 16.12 2.11 9.01
N GLN A 97 16.40 0.83 8.74
CA GLN A 97 16.97 0.37 7.48
C GLN A 97 16.01 0.66 6.31
N ASP A 98 14.72 0.37 6.47
CA ASP A 98 13.70 0.65 5.45
C ASP A 98 13.61 2.16 5.14
N ILE A 99 13.62 3.03 6.16
CA ILE A 99 13.62 4.49 5.97
C ILE A 99 14.83 4.93 5.13
N GLY A 100 16.01 4.38 5.43
CA GLY A 100 17.23 4.65 4.67
C GLY A 100 17.11 4.21 3.20
N TYR A 101 16.55 3.01 2.97
CA TYR A 101 16.33 2.50 1.62
C TYR A 101 15.37 3.36 0.80
N ILE A 102 14.23 3.75 1.39
CA ILE A 102 13.24 4.62 0.72
C ILE A 102 13.87 5.99 0.40
N SER A 103 14.62 6.57 1.34
CA SER A 103 15.32 7.84 1.13
C SER A 103 16.32 7.74 -0.03
N GLN A 104 17.12 6.68 -0.07
CA GLN A 104 18.07 6.42 -1.16
C GLN A 104 17.35 6.27 -2.52
N LYS A 105 16.22 5.55 -2.55
CA LYS A 105 15.42 5.39 -3.78
C LYS A 105 14.79 6.71 -4.24
N ALA A 106 14.27 7.52 -3.33
CA ALA A 106 13.73 8.84 -3.65
C ALA A 106 14.82 9.74 -4.25
N GLN A 107 16.03 9.74 -3.68
CA GLN A 107 17.17 10.50 -4.23
C GLN A 107 17.60 9.98 -5.61
N ALA A 108 17.63 8.66 -5.81
CA ALA A 108 17.95 8.08 -7.11
C ALA A 108 16.94 8.49 -8.20
N GLU A 109 15.63 8.50 -7.89
CA GLU A 109 14.60 8.98 -8.80
C GLU A 109 14.69 10.50 -9.04
N LYS A 110 14.99 11.31 -8.02
CA LYS A 110 15.24 12.77 -8.18
C LYS A 110 16.40 13.05 -9.15
N LYS A 111 17.54 12.38 -8.98
CA LYS A 111 18.69 12.49 -9.92
C LYS A 111 18.35 12.04 -11.34
N LYS A 112 17.49 11.02 -11.46
CA LYS A 112 16.97 10.52 -12.74
C LYS A 112 16.06 11.53 -13.43
N ILE A 113 15.21 12.22 -12.67
CA ILE A 113 14.39 13.33 -13.17
C ILE A 113 15.31 14.46 -13.63
N GLU A 114 16.28 14.88 -12.82
CA GLU A 114 17.25 15.93 -13.17
C GLU A 114 17.94 15.65 -14.50
N LYS A 115 18.46 14.42 -14.69
CA LYS A 115 19.09 13.99 -15.96
C LYS A 115 18.12 14.05 -17.14
N LEU A 116 16.89 13.55 -16.98
CA LEU A 116 15.88 13.60 -18.04
C LEU A 116 15.47 15.04 -18.35
N THR A 117 15.25 15.87 -17.34
CA THR A 117 14.91 17.29 -17.51
C THR A 117 16.04 18.06 -18.20
N ALA A 118 17.30 17.74 -17.89
CA ALA A 118 18.45 18.33 -18.55
C ALA A 118 18.55 17.91 -20.02
N SER A 119 18.19 16.67 -20.36
CA SER A 119 18.17 16.19 -21.75
C SER A 119 16.96 16.69 -22.55
N LEU A 120 15.82 16.94 -21.90
CA LEU A 120 14.58 17.38 -22.53
C LEU A 120 14.52 18.90 -22.62
N HIS A 121 15.06 19.46 -23.70
CA HIS A 121 15.15 20.92 -23.88
C HIS A 121 13.88 21.60 -24.42
N PHE A 122 12.87 20.84 -24.86
CA PHE A 122 11.66 21.44 -25.47
C PHE A 122 10.67 21.93 -24.41
N ARG A 123 10.88 23.13 -23.89
CA ARG A 123 9.89 23.79 -23.02
C ARG A 123 8.81 24.44 -23.90
N CYS A 124 7.92 23.65 -24.47
CA CYS A 124 6.83 24.11 -25.36
C CYS A 124 5.92 25.19 -24.75
N ASN A 125 5.98 25.40 -23.42
CA ASN A 125 5.14 26.34 -22.68
C ASN A 125 5.89 27.54 -22.08
N SER A 126 7.17 27.78 -22.38
CA SER A 126 7.72 29.11 -22.12
C SER A 126 7.29 30.02 -23.26
N SER A 127 6.18 30.75 -23.06
CA SER A 127 5.86 31.91 -23.87
C SER A 127 6.91 32.97 -23.62
N ASN A 128 8.08 32.82 -24.25
CA ASN A 128 9.08 33.86 -24.29
C ASN A 128 8.39 35.08 -24.90
N LYS A 129 8.33 36.17 -24.12
CA LYS A 129 7.74 37.43 -24.56
C LYS A 129 8.71 38.04 -25.59
N HIS A 130 8.47 37.79 -26.87
CA HIS A 130 9.23 38.42 -27.94
C HIS A 130 8.70 39.84 -28.15
N VAL A 131 9.53 40.84 -27.86
CA VAL A 131 9.20 42.25 -28.10
C VAL A 131 9.67 42.62 -29.50
N TYR A 132 8.78 43.22 -30.29
CA TYR A 132 9.09 43.75 -31.60
C TYR A 132 9.09 45.27 -31.53
N TYR A 133 10.14 45.90 -32.07
CA TYR A 133 10.22 47.35 -32.25
C TYR A 133 9.83 47.67 -33.69
N ALA A 134 9.12 48.76 -33.90
CA ALA A 134 8.70 49.26 -35.20
C ALA A 134 9.00 50.76 -35.25
N GLU A 135 9.49 51.25 -36.38
CA GLU A 135 9.79 52.66 -36.60
C GLU A 135 8.50 53.44 -36.86
N ASP A 136 7.56 52.83 -37.59
CA ASP A 136 6.28 53.44 -37.97
C ASP A 136 5.04 52.66 -37.51
N ARG A 137 3.91 53.38 -37.40
CA ARG A 137 2.61 52.79 -37.04
C ARG A 137 2.11 51.77 -38.06
N GLU A 138 2.44 51.97 -39.33
CA GLU A 138 2.07 51.04 -40.40
C GLU A 138 2.91 49.76 -40.34
N GLU A 139 4.21 49.90 -40.08
CA GLU A 139 5.13 48.78 -39.87
C GLU A 139 4.70 47.91 -38.68
N ALA A 140 4.28 48.54 -37.57
CA ALA A 140 3.75 47.83 -36.40
C ALA A 140 2.53 46.95 -36.75
N ARG A 141 1.64 47.43 -37.63
CA ARG A 141 0.48 46.65 -38.10
C ARG A 141 0.91 45.47 -38.95
N GLN A 142 1.86 45.67 -39.86
CA GLN A 142 2.38 44.59 -40.72
C GLN A 142 3.10 43.50 -39.92
N ILE A 143 3.92 43.89 -38.93
CA ILE A 143 4.59 42.97 -38.02
C ILE A 143 3.56 42.13 -37.26
N LYS A 144 2.50 42.76 -36.75
CA LYS A 144 1.41 42.06 -36.06
C LYS A 144 0.69 41.05 -36.96
N LEU A 145 0.42 41.40 -38.22
CA LEU A 145 -0.18 40.50 -39.21
C LEU A 145 0.74 39.31 -39.53
N LYS A 146 2.03 39.56 -39.79
CA LYS A 146 3.03 38.49 -40.02
C LYS A 146 3.14 37.53 -38.83
N ILE A 147 3.06 38.03 -37.60
CA ILE A 147 3.09 37.20 -36.39
C ILE A 147 1.82 36.33 -36.31
N LEU A 148 0.66 36.89 -36.64
CA LEU A 148 -0.61 36.16 -36.65
C LEU A 148 -0.62 35.06 -37.72
N GLU A 149 -0.10 35.34 -38.91
CA GLU A 149 0.06 34.38 -40.02
C GLU A 149 1.09 33.30 -39.69
N LYS A 150 2.21 33.67 -39.06
CA LYS A 150 3.24 32.75 -38.56
C LYS A 150 2.85 32.08 -37.23
N GLY A 151 1.63 32.36 -36.72
CA GLY A 151 1.15 32.05 -35.38
C GLY A 151 0.95 30.56 -35.05
N LYS A 152 1.29 29.66 -35.97
CA LYS A 152 1.48 28.25 -35.68
C LYS A 152 2.94 27.93 -36.02
N SER A 153 3.77 27.73 -35.01
CA SER A 153 5.12 27.21 -35.22
C SER A 153 5.01 25.87 -35.98
N PRO A 154 5.41 25.79 -37.26
CA PRO A 154 5.21 24.58 -38.09
C PRO A 154 6.00 23.37 -37.54
N ALA A 155 7.05 23.67 -36.76
CA ALA A 155 8.06 22.72 -36.31
C ALA A 155 7.55 21.53 -35.48
N VAL A 156 6.35 21.56 -34.89
CA VAL A 156 5.80 20.41 -34.14
C VAL A 156 4.81 19.59 -34.96
N GLU A 157 3.99 20.22 -35.80
CA GLU A 157 3.03 19.51 -36.64
C GLU A 157 3.70 18.82 -37.84
N ASP A 158 4.80 19.38 -38.34
CA ASP A 158 5.55 18.84 -39.49
C ASP A 158 6.53 17.69 -39.14
N LEU A 159 6.64 17.32 -37.86
CA LEU A 159 7.53 16.22 -37.43
C LEU A 159 6.98 14.84 -37.83
N PRO A 160 7.85 13.93 -38.29
CA PRO A 160 7.53 12.51 -38.43
C PRO A 160 6.88 11.93 -37.18
N ASN A 161 5.83 11.12 -37.36
CA ASN A 161 5.04 10.54 -36.25
C ASN A 161 5.90 9.74 -35.25
N ASP A 162 6.97 9.09 -35.71
CA ASP A 162 7.89 8.35 -34.84
C ASP A 162 8.59 9.26 -33.83
N ILE A 163 8.94 10.47 -34.23
CA ILE A 163 9.57 11.47 -33.36
C ILE A 163 8.54 12.00 -32.36
N LYS A 164 7.32 12.31 -32.81
CA LYS A 164 6.22 12.72 -31.92
C LYS A 164 5.93 11.66 -30.84
N ARG A 165 5.90 10.38 -31.22
CA ARG A 165 5.72 9.26 -30.27
C ARG A 165 6.85 9.17 -29.26
N LYS A 166 8.11 9.28 -29.69
CA LYS A 166 9.29 9.27 -28.78
C LYS A 166 9.27 10.44 -27.82
N ILE A 167 8.93 11.64 -28.30
CA ILE A 167 8.78 12.85 -27.48
C ILE A 167 7.70 12.62 -26.42
N ALA A 168 6.49 12.22 -26.83
CA ALA A 168 5.39 11.96 -25.90
C ALA A 168 5.74 10.89 -24.86
N ALA A 169 6.43 9.81 -25.26
CA ALA A 169 6.90 8.78 -24.34
C ALA A 169 7.88 9.32 -23.29
N SER A 170 8.83 10.17 -23.69
CA SER A 170 9.82 10.76 -22.78
C SER A 170 9.20 11.71 -21.75
N TYR A 171 8.19 12.50 -22.14
CA TYR A 171 7.45 13.36 -21.22
C TYR A 171 6.55 12.56 -20.29
N LYS A 172 5.92 11.50 -20.80
CA LYS A 172 5.16 10.56 -19.98
C LYS A 172 6.05 9.91 -18.92
N GLU A 173 7.24 9.45 -19.31
CA GLU A 173 8.21 8.88 -18.37
C GLU A 173 8.62 9.90 -17.29
N LEU A 174 8.86 11.15 -17.67
CA LEU A 174 9.20 12.21 -16.73
C LEU A 174 8.08 12.46 -15.71
N GLU A 175 6.82 12.44 -16.15
CA GLU A 175 5.66 12.58 -15.27
C GLU A 175 5.50 11.36 -14.34
N ASP A 176 5.64 10.16 -14.89
CA ASP A 176 5.60 8.90 -14.12
C ASP A 176 6.71 8.84 -13.05
N ARG A 177 7.89 9.42 -13.33
CA ARG A 177 8.97 9.52 -12.34
C ARG A 177 8.66 10.56 -11.26
N LYS A 178 8.06 11.70 -11.62
CA LYS A 178 7.62 12.71 -10.64
C LYS A 178 6.54 12.17 -9.72
N SER A 179 5.56 11.45 -10.24
CA SER A 179 4.52 10.80 -9.43
C SER A 179 5.13 9.78 -8.47
N ARG A 180 6.05 8.93 -8.95
CA ARG A 180 6.79 7.99 -8.10
C ARG A 180 7.58 8.67 -6.98
N VAL A 181 8.26 9.78 -7.26
CA VAL A 181 8.97 10.54 -6.21
C VAL A 181 8.01 11.03 -5.15
N LYS A 182 6.85 11.55 -5.56
CA LYS A 182 5.80 11.99 -4.62
C LYS A 182 5.30 10.83 -3.74
N GLU A 183 5.08 9.66 -4.32
CA GLU A 183 4.70 8.46 -3.56
C GLU A 183 5.79 8.04 -2.55
N LEU A 184 7.06 8.03 -2.97
CA LEU A 184 8.18 7.71 -2.09
C LEU A 184 8.35 8.73 -0.96
N ASP A 185 8.18 10.02 -1.24
CA ASP A 185 8.24 11.09 -0.23
C ASP A 185 7.07 10.96 0.78
N ASN A 186 5.87 10.55 0.33
CA ASN A 186 4.75 10.25 1.24
C ASN A 186 5.03 9.04 2.14
N ILE A 187 5.52 7.93 1.57
CA ILE A 187 5.88 6.73 2.33
C ILE A 187 6.97 7.05 3.35
N TYR A 188 7.96 7.85 2.95
CA TYR A 188 9.00 8.31 3.85
C TYR A 188 8.42 9.09 5.04
N ALA A 189 7.54 10.07 4.77
CA ALA A 189 6.88 10.85 5.81
C ALA A 189 6.09 9.97 6.80
N ASP A 190 5.30 9.02 6.29
CA ASP A 190 4.52 8.09 7.10
C ASP A 190 5.43 7.21 7.98
N MET A 191 6.50 6.66 7.42
CA MET A 191 7.46 5.83 8.15
C MET A 191 8.23 6.62 9.20
N THR A 192 8.62 7.87 8.90
CA THR A 192 9.26 8.75 9.88
C THR A 192 8.33 9.08 11.04
N LEU A 193 7.07 9.42 10.75
CA LEU A 193 6.06 9.71 11.77
C LEU A 193 5.83 8.49 12.68
N GLN A 194 5.67 7.30 12.09
CA GLN A 194 5.52 6.06 12.86
C GLN A 194 6.72 5.80 13.77
N LYS A 195 7.94 6.03 13.27
CA LYS A 195 9.17 5.87 14.08
C LYS A 195 9.22 6.84 15.25
N GLU A 196 8.81 8.10 15.04
CA GLU A 196 8.74 9.12 16.09
C GLU A 196 7.69 8.78 17.15
N LEU A 197 6.48 8.38 16.74
CA LEU A 197 5.43 7.93 17.66
C LEU A 197 5.91 6.75 18.51
N GLN A 198 6.62 5.79 17.91
CA GLN A 198 7.17 4.64 18.64
C GLN A 198 8.29 5.01 19.62
N LYS A 199 9.03 6.09 19.37
CA LYS A 199 10.02 6.66 20.31
C LYS A 199 9.35 7.40 21.47
N GLN A 200 8.31 8.18 21.21
CA GLN A 200 7.58 8.93 22.24
C GLN A 200 6.92 8.03 23.29
N VAL A 201 6.47 6.82 22.89
CA VAL A 201 5.97 5.82 23.86
C VAL A 201 7.09 5.31 24.80
N LYS A 202 8.38 5.44 24.45
CA LYS A 202 9.50 5.11 25.35
C LYS A 202 9.89 6.27 26.28
N SER A 203 9.77 7.54 25.85
CA SER A 203 9.88 8.72 26.74
C SER A 203 8.60 9.01 27.53
N GLY A 204 7.52 8.32 27.18
CA GLY A 204 6.21 8.31 27.82
C GLY A 204 6.16 7.47 29.08
N THR A 205 7.18 7.54 29.91
CA THR A 205 7.00 7.47 31.35
C THR A 205 7.85 8.53 32.08
N LEU A 206 7.81 9.78 31.61
CA LEU A 206 7.88 10.91 32.55
C LEU A 206 6.82 10.76 33.67
N PHE A 207 5.74 10.01 33.42
CA PHE A 207 4.79 9.54 34.43
C PHE A 207 5.26 8.32 35.28
N HIS A 208 6.26 7.50 34.88
CA HIS A 208 6.86 6.50 35.81
C HIS A 208 7.95 7.14 36.66
N ASN A 209 8.71 8.11 36.15
CA ASN A 209 9.64 8.86 37.00
C ASN A 209 8.89 9.71 38.04
N PHE A 210 7.65 10.13 37.74
CA PHE A 210 6.75 10.78 38.70
C PHE A 210 6.24 9.82 39.78
N LEU A 211 5.99 8.55 39.45
CA LEU A 211 5.55 7.52 40.41
C LEU A 211 6.68 6.94 41.28
N LEU A 212 7.93 7.35 41.06
CA LEU A 212 9.09 6.93 41.85
C LEU A 212 9.58 7.98 42.85
N TYR A 213 8.94 9.15 42.90
CA TYR A 213 9.23 10.19 43.89
C TYR A 213 7.91 10.65 44.53
N ASP A 214 7.61 10.12 45.71
CA ASP A 214 6.51 10.56 46.59
C ASP A 214 6.82 11.93 47.23
N ASP A 215 7.17 12.94 46.42
CA ASP A 215 7.40 14.31 46.89
C ASP A 215 6.32 15.27 46.36
N PRO A 216 5.31 15.62 47.17
CA PRO A 216 4.14 16.38 46.73
C PRO A 216 4.47 17.84 46.36
N GLU A 217 5.59 18.40 46.83
CA GLU A 217 5.99 19.78 46.51
C GLU A 217 6.58 19.88 45.10
N TYR A 218 7.38 18.89 44.70
CA TYR A 218 7.96 18.83 43.35
C TYR A 218 6.87 18.64 42.28
N ALA A 219 5.85 17.84 42.58
CA ALA A 219 4.69 17.62 41.72
C ALA A 219 3.90 18.90 41.43
N LYS A 220 3.65 19.73 42.47
CA LYS A 220 2.96 21.03 42.31
C LYS A 220 3.75 22.00 41.44
N LYS A 221 5.06 22.11 41.66
CA LYS A 221 5.94 23.00 40.90
C LYS A 221 5.98 22.66 39.40
N LEU A 222 5.97 21.37 39.08
CA LEU A 222 5.93 20.88 37.70
C LEU A 222 4.56 21.09 37.03
N ALA A 223 3.46 20.86 37.75
CA ALA A 223 2.10 21.11 37.24
C ALA A 223 1.88 22.58 36.86
N GLU A 224 2.41 23.52 37.65
CA GLU A 224 2.36 24.95 37.35
C GLU A 224 3.15 25.33 36.09
N THR A 225 4.30 24.69 35.84
CA THR A 225 5.07 24.91 34.60
C THR A 225 4.36 24.32 33.38
N TRP A 226 3.66 23.19 33.55
CA TRP A 226 2.90 22.53 32.50
C TRP A 226 1.66 23.33 32.07
N GLY A 227 0.96 23.98 32.99
CA GLY A 227 -0.15 24.88 32.66
C GLY A 227 0.29 26.00 31.71
N LYS A 228 1.41 26.66 32.04
CA LYS A 228 1.99 27.74 31.23
C LYS A 228 2.46 27.28 29.84
N GLN A 229 2.98 26.06 29.72
CA GLN A 229 3.46 25.52 28.45
C GLN A 229 2.32 25.05 27.53
N LYS A 230 1.21 24.57 28.10
CA LYS A 230 -0.01 24.17 27.37
C LYS A 230 -0.70 25.38 26.74
N ASP A 231 -0.71 26.51 27.45
CA ASP A 231 -1.24 27.77 26.94
C ASP A 231 -0.39 28.30 25.77
N LEU A 232 0.94 28.22 25.87
CA LEU A 232 1.86 28.58 24.77
C LEU A 232 1.69 27.69 23.54
N TYR A 233 1.52 26.38 23.73
CA TYR A 233 1.25 25.45 22.63
C TYR A 233 -0.14 25.67 22.00
N GLY A 234 -1.15 26.01 22.80
CA GLY A 234 -2.49 26.38 22.34
C GLY A 234 -2.50 27.67 21.53
N ILE A 235 -1.69 28.66 21.92
CA ILE A 235 -1.48 29.91 21.18
C ILE A 235 -0.74 29.64 19.86
N PHE A 236 0.30 28.81 19.88
CA PHE A 236 1.04 28.43 18.67
C PHE A 236 0.19 27.62 17.66
N LEU A 237 -0.69 26.73 18.14
CA LEU A 237 -1.62 25.97 17.29
C LEU A 237 -2.71 26.87 16.67
N LYS A 238 -3.18 27.89 17.40
CA LYS A 238 -4.09 28.93 16.88
C LYS A 238 -3.42 29.84 15.86
N ALA A 239 -2.13 30.14 16.00
CA ALA A 239 -1.38 30.98 15.07
C ALA A 239 -1.01 30.24 13.76
N SER A 240 -0.84 28.92 13.80
CA SER A 240 -0.44 28.10 12.64
C SER A 240 -1.61 27.52 11.84
N SER A 241 -2.85 27.63 12.33
CA SER A 241 -4.04 27.16 11.64
C SER A 241 -4.69 28.26 10.77
N ARG A 242 -4.17 28.46 9.55
CA ARG A 242 -5.06 28.86 8.44
C ARG A 242 -6.08 27.72 8.24
N PRO A 243 -7.39 27.99 8.21
CA PRO A 243 -8.37 26.91 8.21
C PRO A 243 -8.31 26.13 6.89
N PRO A 244 -8.28 24.78 6.94
CA PRO A 244 -8.48 23.97 5.75
C PRO A 244 -9.93 24.12 5.29
N PHE A 245 -10.09 24.40 4.00
CA PHE A 245 -11.36 24.55 3.30
C PHE A 245 -12.19 23.26 3.39
N LEU A 246 -13.03 23.13 4.43
CA LEU A 246 -14.06 22.09 4.53
C LEU A 246 -15.26 22.49 3.68
N LYS A 247 -15.47 21.79 2.57
CA LYS A 247 -16.73 21.80 1.82
C LYS A 247 -17.84 21.21 2.72
N MET A 248 -18.59 22.08 3.38
CA MET A 248 -19.81 21.70 4.12
C MET A 248 -21.01 21.71 3.17
N HIS A 249 -21.50 20.54 2.79
CA HIS A 249 -22.76 20.36 2.06
C HIS A 249 -23.93 20.18 3.04
N SER A 250 -24.42 21.27 3.63
CA SER A 250 -25.86 21.44 3.87
C SER A 250 -26.18 22.89 4.31
N PRO A 251 -27.24 23.53 3.80
CA PRO A 251 -27.66 24.87 4.22
C PRO A 251 -28.15 24.94 5.68
N LYS A 252 -28.67 23.83 6.23
CA LYS A 252 -29.20 23.77 7.60
C LYS A 252 -28.15 23.99 8.68
N ALA A 253 -26.92 23.50 8.49
CA ALA A 253 -25.85 23.67 9.46
C ALA A 253 -25.36 25.13 9.57
N LYS A 254 -25.45 25.91 8.49
CA LYS A 254 -25.03 27.32 8.49
C LYS A 254 -25.97 28.21 9.31
N LYS A 255 -27.27 27.93 9.29
CA LYS A 255 -28.27 28.72 10.02
C LYS A 255 -28.18 28.48 11.53
N ALA A 256 -27.99 27.22 11.95
CA ALA A 256 -27.83 26.89 13.37
C ALA A 256 -26.64 27.58 14.04
N VAL A 257 -25.51 27.69 13.33
CA VAL A 257 -24.31 28.37 13.86
C VAL A 257 -24.49 29.89 13.91
N PHE A 258 -25.24 30.47 12.96
CA PHE A 258 -25.52 31.92 12.96
C PHE A 258 -26.45 32.31 14.11
N ASP A 259 -27.53 31.53 14.32
CA ASP A 259 -28.51 31.76 15.38
C ASP A 259 -27.90 31.58 16.78
N GLU A 260 -26.92 30.67 16.93
CA GLU A 260 -26.20 30.45 18.20
C GLU A 260 -25.17 31.54 18.52
N VAL A 261 -24.69 32.25 17.50
CA VAL A 261 -23.76 33.40 17.67
C VAL A 261 -24.51 34.68 18.02
N GLU A 262 -25.72 34.90 17.49
CA GLU A 262 -26.56 36.05 17.89
C GLU A 262 -27.05 35.91 19.33
N LYS A 263 -27.37 34.70 19.79
CA LYS A 263 -27.85 34.44 21.16
C LYS A 263 -26.81 34.68 22.26
N LYS A 264 -25.54 34.89 21.90
CA LYS A 264 -24.44 35.19 22.82
C LYS A 264 -24.03 36.68 22.81
N ARG A 265 -24.76 37.53 22.09
CA ARG A 265 -24.52 38.97 21.98
C ARG A 265 -25.56 39.85 22.68
N GLU A 266 -26.54 39.24 23.34
CA GLU A 266 -27.42 39.87 24.34
C GLU A 266 -27.05 39.35 25.74
#